data_AF-A0A812P4W9-F1
#
_entry.id   AF-A0A812P4W9-F1
#
_cell.length_a   1.000
_cell.length_b   1.000
_cell.length_c   1.000
_cell.angle_alpha   90.00
_cell.angle_beta   90.00
_cell.angle_gamma   90.00
#
_symmetry.space_group_name_H-M   'P 1'
#
loop_
_entity.id
_entity.type
_entity.pdbx_description
1 polymer ?
#
loop_
_entity_poly.entity_id
_entity_poly.type
_entity_poly.pdbx_seq_one_letter_code
_entity_poly.pdbx_strand_id
1 'polypeptide(L)'
;SGYVARQTALAILESVPDKRAFQQLLTCVRFWAKQRGVYGQSHDFGYLGGAGWAICCALVCQIEQHQDLEQLLGAFFDIMSRWDCRVPVALNGRAHRQVQRNSAGLKVLLPVGRKLCANPNLTASAALQLQKEFRRGNRIFAKIQHSQADWKQIFSVSKFFERYFHYLQFDITASSEEIMFQWLSWCRQHLQGTAEMLETVGNCHLITRPWPVWLPFKDCEWHSAIAVFIALRVLPHTRNEPAGTRTVVDLREILVTLLERLCAWPLATEHLGEFDLYIRHTSQAEVKSWLTALEGGFPVKRAHRPTTQTQAAISLPEADSEDDMSRQSSSFEFQ
;
A
#
# COMPACT_ATOMS: atom_id res chain seq x y z
N SER A 1 13.11 14.09 15.32
CA SER A 1 12.95 13.35 14.04
C SER A 1 14.14 13.52 13.06
N GLY A 2 14.79 14.68 12.92
CA GLY A 2 15.91 14.84 11.96
C GLY A 2 17.25 14.17 12.32
N TYR A 3 17.58 14.05 13.61
CA TYR A 3 18.87 13.48 14.06
C TYR A 3 19.06 12.00 13.64
N VAL A 4 18.05 11.16 13.89
CA VAL A 4 18.09 9.73 13.52
C VAL A 4 18.19 9.54 12.02
N ALA A 5 17.48 10.37 11.24
CA ALA A 5 17.55 10.33 9.78
C ALA A 5 18.96 10.69 9.27
N ARG A 6 19.57 11.75 9.80
CA ARG A 6 20.95 12.15 9.46
C ARG A 6 21.96 11.06 9.83
N GLN A 7 21.90 10.54 11.05
CA GLN A 7 22.80 9.47 11.50
C GLN A 7 22.62 8.20 10.66
N THR A 8 21.39 7.87 10.29
CA THR A 8 21.10 6.73 9.41
C THR A 8 21.77 6.90 8.04
N ALA A 9 21.63 8.08 7.44
CA ALA A 9 22.25 8.37 6.15
C ALA A 9 23.79 8.26 6.20
N LEU A 10 24.41 8.81 7.24
CA LEU A 10 25.86 8.72 7.45
C LEU A 10 26.31 7.26 7.60
N ALA A 11 25.65 6.50 8.47
CA ALA A 11 25.98 5.10 8.69
C ALA A 11 25.83 4.23 7.43
N ILE A 12 24.85 4.53 6.56
CA ILE A 12 24.71 3.85 5.27
C ILE A 12 25.91 4.18 4.37
N LEU A 13 26.28 5.46 4.24
CA LEU A 13 27.39 5.89 3.38
C LEU A 13 28.75 5.39 3.86
N GLU A 14 28.94 5.23 5.16
CA GLU A 14 30.16 4.66 5.76
C GLU A 14 30.25 3.13 5.57
N SER A 15 29.11 2.45 5.45
CA SER A 15 29.05 0.99 5.33
C SER A 15 29.31 0.46 3.92
N VAL A 16 29.24 1.32 2.91
CA VAL A 16 29.30 0.95 1.49
C VAL A 16 30.74 1.06 0.97
N PRO A 17 31.24 0.07 0.22
CA PRO A 17 32.60 0.11 -0.33
C PRO A 17 32.76 1.16 -1.44
N ASP A 18 31.80 1.26 -2.37
CA ASP A 18 31.79 2.27 -3.45
C ASP A 18 30.51 3.11 -3.39
N LYS A 19 30.68 4.38 -3.02
CA LYS A 19 29.57 5.34 -2.89
C LYS A 19 28.91 5.66 -4.22
N ARG A 20 29.66 5.68 -5.32
CA ARG A 20 29.15 6.00 -6.66
C ARG A 20 28.28 4.86 -7.16
N ALA A 21 28.80 3.63 -7.11
CA ALA A 21 28.07 2.45 -7.54
C ALA A 21 26.77 2.27 -6.73
N PHE A 22 26.83 2.48 -5.41
CA PHE A 22 25.66 2.49 -4.54
C PHE A 22 24.61 3.55 -4.92
N GLN A 23 25.02 4.78 -5.20
CA GLN A 23 24.10 5.85 -5.59
C GLN A 23 23.39 5.53 -6.92
N GLN A 24 24.12 4.97 -7.89
CA GLN A 24 23.55 4.54 -9.16
C GLN A 24 22.53 3.40 -8.94
N LEU A 25 22.91 2.36 -8.18
CA LEU A 25 22.02 1.25 -7.84
C LEU A 25 20.75 1.75 -7.13
N LEU A 26 20.91 2.59 -6.10
CA LEU A 26 19.79 3.14 -5.33
C LEU A 26 18.85 3.96 -6.22
N THR A 27 19.38 4.70 -7.18
CA THR A 27 18.57 5.48 -8.13
C THR A 27 17.72 4.57 -8.99
N CYS A 28 18.31 3.52 -9.58
CA CYS A 28 17.61 2.53 -10.38
C CYS A 28 16.56 1.77 -9.57
N VAL A 29 16.91 1.30 -8.36
CA VAL A 29 15.99 0.56 -7.47
C VAL A 29 14.84 1.44 -7.00
N ARG A 30 15.08 2.72 -6.68
CA ARG A 30 14.00 3.65 -6.32
C ARG A 30 13.05 3.90 -7.48
N PHE A 31 13.58 4.08 -8.68
CA PHE A 31 12.76 4.24 -9.87
C PHE A 31 11.90 2.98 -10.10
N TRP A 32 12.52 1.81 -10.09
CA TRP A 32 11.82 0.52 -10.16
C TRP A 32 10.72 0.40 -9.08
N ALA A 33 11.05 0.63 -7.81
CA ALA A 33 10.11 0.47 -6.71
C ALA A 33 8.89 1.39 -6.84
N LYS A 34 9.09 2.62 -7.32
CA LYS A 34 7.99 3.56 -7.65
C LYS A 34 7.13 3.03 -8.79
N GLN A 35 7.72 2.62 -9.90
CA GLN A 35 6.99 2.08 -11.05
C GLN A 35 6.19 0.82 -10.69
N ARG A 36 6.72 -0.01 -9.79
CA ARG A 36 6.07 -1.24 -9.34
C ARG A 36 5.05 -1.03 -8.21
N GLY A 37 4.92 0.19 -7.67
CA GLY A 37 4.02 0.49 -6.56
C GLY A 37 4.39 -0.26 -5.28
N VAL A 38 5.69 -0.36 -4.97
CA VAL A 38 6.23 -0.95 -3.73
C VAL A 38 7.11 0.03 -2.94
N TYR A 39 7.15 1.30 -3.38
CA TYR A 39 7.84 2.39 -2.68
C TYR A 39 6.86 3.17 -1.81
N GLY A 40 7.02 3.13 -0.49
CA GLY A 40 6.22 3.94 0.44
C GLY A 40 6.79 5.35 0.58
N GLN A 41 5.97 6.39 0.45
CA GLN A 41 6.45 7.78 0.59
C GLN A 41 6.66 8.19 2.06
N SER A 42 5.84 7.70 3.00
CA SER A 42 5.82 8.19 4.40
C SER A 42 5.37 7.16 5.44
N HIS A 43 5.96 5.95 5.50
CA HIS A 43 5.47 4.81 6.30
C HIS A 43 4.01 4.37 6.01
N ASP A 44 3.30 5.12 5.15
CA ASP A 44 2.00 4.80 4.60
C ASP A 44 1.96 3.36 4.14
N PHE A 45 1.01 2.62 4.71
CA PHE A 45 0.70 1.24 4.37
C PHE A 45 1.86 0.24 4.50
N GLY A 46 2.91 0.59 5.25
CA GLY A 46 3.95 -0.33 5.65
C GLY A 46 5.02 -0.67 4.60
N TYR A 47 4.97 -0.10 3.39
CA TYR A 47 6.02 -0.31 2.38
C TYR A 47 7.36 0.32 2.78
N LEU A 48 8.43 -0.14 2.11
CA LEU A 48 9.77 0.41 2.32
C LEU A 48 9.85 1.85 1.79
N GLY A 49 10.22 2.77 2.67
CA GLY A 49 10.58 4.15 2.31
C GLY A 49 12.02 4.29 1.82
N GLY A 50 12.46 5.52 1.58
CA GLY A 50 13.79 5.83 1.04
C GLY A 50 14.95 5.20 1.83
N ALA A 51 14.91 5.28 3.17
CA ALA A 51 15.93 4.68 4.03
C ALA A 51 15.94 3.15 3.93
N GLY A 52 14.77 2.51 3.85
CA GLY A 52 14.66 1.05 3.72
C GLY A 52 15.29 0.55 2.43
N TRP A 53 14.98 1.19 1.29
CA TRP A 53 15.61 0.86 0.01
C TRP A 53 17.12 1.13 -0.01
N ALA A 54 17.57 2.21 0.63
CA ALA A 54 18.99 2.52 0.77
C ALA A 54 19.72 1.42 1.56
N ILE A 55 19.14 0.92 2.65
CA ILE A 55 19.73 -0.18 3.43
C ILE A 55 19.80 -1.47 2.60
N CYS A 56 18.75 -1.82 1.84
CA CYS A 56 18.79 -2.98 0.95
C CYS A 56 19.88 -2.85 -0.12
N CYS A 57 20.02 -1.69 -0.77
CA CYS A 57 21.05 -1.47 -1.79
C CYS A 57 22.45 -1.50 -1.17
N ALA A 58 22.63 -0.89 0.00
CA ALA A 58 23.91 -0.89 0.70
C ALA A 58 24.33 -2.30 1.10
N LEU A 59 23.40 -3.13 1.61
CA LEU A 59 23.67 -4.54 1.89
C LEU A 59 24.14 -5.29 0.65
N VAL A 60 23.50 -5.07 -0.50
CA VAL A 60 23.92 -5.69 -1.77
C VAL A 60 25.33 -5.24 -2.15
N CYS A 61 25.66 -3.95 -2.02
CA CYS A 61 27.02 -3.46 -2.25
C CYS A 61 28.05 -4.02 -1.24
N GLN A 62 27.63 -4.44 -0.04
CA GLN A 62 28.51 -5.10 0.94
C GLN A 62 28.80 -6.55 0.55
N ILE A 63 27.79 -7.26 0.02
CA ILE A 63 27.90 -8.66 -0.40
C ILE A 63 28.64 -8.75 -1.74
N GLU A 64 28.24 -7.93 -2.70
CA GLU A 64 28.74 -7.93 -4.07
C GLU A 64 29.54 -6.65 -4.32
N GLN A 65 30.86 -6.80 -4.46
CA GLN A 65 31.79 -5.68 -4.70
C GLN A 65 31.97 -5.39 -6.20
N HIS A 66 30.88 -5.44 -6.96
CA HIS A 66 30.90 -5.08 -8.38
C HIS A 66 30.92 -3.55 -8.55
N GLN A 67 31.68 -3.06 -9.53
CA GLN A 67 31.63 -1.64 -9.93
C GLN A 67 30.63 -1.37 -11.05
N ASP A 68 30.23 -2.41 -11.78
CA ASP A 68 29.28 -2.31 -12.87
C ASP A 68 27.83 -2.28 -12.37
N LEU A 69 27.04 -1.33 -12.90
CA LEU A 69 25.66 -1.10 -12.47
C LEU A 69 24.73 -2.24 -12.86
N GLU A 70 24.92 -2.84 -14.04
CA GLU A 70 24.10 -3.95 -14.50
C GLU A 70 24.30 -5.17 -13.61
N GLN A 71 25.55 -5.52 -13.31
CA GLN A 71 25.88 -6.60 -12.38
C GLN A 71 25.30 -6.36 -10.98
N LEU A 72 25.44 -5.14 -10.44
CA LEU A 72 24.87 -4.78 -9.14
C LEU A 72 23.33 -4.87 -9.12
N LEU A 73 22.67 -4.47 -10.20
CA LEU A 73 21.21 -4.54 -10.30
C LEU A 73 20.73 -6.00 -10.38
N GLY A 74 21.47 -6.86 -11.09
CA GLY A 74 21.25 -8.31 -11.12
C GLY A 74 21.39 -8.95 -9.76
N ALA A 75 22.51 -8.69 -9.09
CA ALA A 75 22.78 -9.10 -7.72
C ALA A 75 21.68 -8.66 -6.76
N PHE A 76 21.22 -7.42 -6.89
CA PHE A 76 20.13 -6.90 -6.06
C PHE A 76 18.87 -7.76 -6.18
N PHE A 77 18.42 -8.05 -7.41
CA PHE A 77 17.23 -8.86 -7.60
C PHE A 77 17.44 -10.31 -7.16
N ASP A 78 18.62 -10.88 -7.38
CA ASP A 78 18.90 -12.26 -6.98
C ASP A 78 18.91 -12.41 -5.46
N ILE A 79 19.71 -11.61 -4.76
CA ILE A 79 19.84 -11.62 -3.29
C ILE A 79 18.48 -11.35 -2.65
N MET A 80 17.77 -10.29 -3.05
CA MET A 80 16.49 -9.93 -2.45
C MET A 80 15.38 -10.96 -2.77
N SER A 81 15.46 -11.66 -3.91
CA SER A 81 14.47 -12.70 -4.27
C SER A 81 14.64 -14.01 -3.50
N ARG A 82 15.84 -14.28 -2.98
CA ARG A 82 16.20 -15.47 -2.17
C ARG A 82 16.30 -15.17 -0.67
N TRP A 83 16.25 -13.90 -0.29
CA TRP A 83 16.39 -13.47 1.11
C TRP A 83 15.38 -14.15 2.02
N ASP A 84 15.86 -14.75 3.11
CA ASP A 84 14.98 -15.32 4.14
C ASP A 84 14.28 -14.19 4.90
N CYS A 85 12.97 -14.06 4.71
CA CYS A 85 12.16 -13.02 5.35
C CYS A 85 12.13 -13.11 6.88
N ARG A 86 12.55 -14.24 7.47
CA ARG A 86 12.72 -14.39 8.93
C ARG A 86 13.96 -13.68 9.46
N VAL A 87 14.93 -13.41 8.58
CA VAL A 87 16.16 -12.70 8.92
C VAL A 87 15.99 -11.23 8.54
N PRO A 88 16.11 -10.30 9.49
CA PRO A 88 16.00 -8.88 9.16
C PRO A 88 17.18 -8.45 8.29
N VAL A 89 16.91 -7.60 7.29
CA VAL A 89 17.93 -6.93 6.49
C VAL A 89 18.63 -5.91 7.38
N ALA A 90 19.94 -6.04 7.55
CA ALA A 90 20.72 -5.12 8.36
C ALA A 90 22.17 -5.06 7.86
N LEU A 91 22.77 -3.87 7.97
CA LEU A 91 24.14 -3.61 7.59
C LEU A 91 25.13 -4.18 8.62
N ASN A 92 26.37 -4.45 8.19
CA ASN A 92 27.50 -4.84 9.06
C ASN A 92 27.24 -6.12 9.88
N GLY A 93 26.52 -7.09 9.31
CA GLY A 93 26.28 -8.39 9.96
C GLY A 93 25.36 -8.35 11.18
N ARG A 94 24.66 -7.23 11.44
CA ARG A 94 23.76 -7.09 12.61
C ARG A 94 22.53 -8.00 12.55
N ALA A 95 22.19 -8.49 11.36
CA ALA A 95 21.05 -9.37 11.10
C ALA A 95 21.08 -10.65 11.96
N HIS A 96 22.23 -11.32 12.02
CA HIS A 96 22.39 -12.59 12.76
C HIS A 96 22.27 -12.44 14.28
N ARG A 97 22.52 -11.24 14.82
CA ARG A 97 22.42 -10.98 16.27
C ARG A 97 20.99 -10.69 16.72
N GLN A 98 20.05 -10.46 15.79
CA GLN A 98 18.70 -10.00 16.10
C GLN A 98 17.60 -10.87 15.48
N VAL A 99 17.86 -12.16 15.24
CA VAL A 99 16.88 -13.10 14.65
C VAL A 99 15.53 -12.97 15.37
N GLN A 100 14.55 -12.35 14.71
CA GLN A 100 13.19 -12.23 15.19
C GLN A 100 12.47 -13.51 14.79
N ARG A 101 12.39 -14.48 15.71
CA ARG A 101 11.79 -15.80 15.44
C ARG A 101 10.33 -15.75 14.97
N ASN A 102 9.63 -14.61 15.13
CA ASN A 102 8.19 -14.47 14.88
C ASN A 102 7.79 -13.30 13.96
N SER A 103 8.70 -12.70 13.17
CA SER A 103 8.29 -11.63 12.25
C SER A 103 7.74 -12.19 10.94
N ALA A 104 6.42 -12.08 10.73
CA ALA A 104 5.79 -12.38 9.45
C ALA A 104 6.15 -11.29 8.42
N GLY A 105 7.28 -11.46 7.73
CA GLY A 105 7.67 -10.63 6.58
C GLY A 105 9.03 -9.94 6.71
N LEU A 106 9.51 -9.43 5.57
CA LEU A 106 10.81 -8.78 5.43
C LEU A 106 10.92 -7.52 6.30
N LYS A 107 11.71 -7.54 7.38
CA LYS A 107 12.01 -6.34 8.18
C LYS A 107 13.37 -5.76 7.80
N VAL A 108 13.46 -4.44 7.71
CA VAL A 108 14.71 -3.72 7.43
C VAL A 108 15.10 -2.89 8.65
N LEU A 109 16.23 -3.21 9.26
CA LEU A 109 16.72 -2.57 10.48
C LEU A 109 17.51 -1.31 10.17
N LEU A 110 17.20 -0.23 10.89
CA LEU A 110 18.00 0.98 10.83
C LEU A 110 19.38 0.73 11.45
N PRO A 111 20.46 1.29 10.87
CA PRO A 111 21.79 1.18 11.45
C PRO A 111 21.92 1.95 12.78
N VAL A 112 21.03 2.90 13.04
CA VAL A 112 21.03 3.71 14.27
C VAL A 112 19.90 3.23 15.18
N GLY A 113 20.25 2.86 16.42
CA GLY A 113 19.31 2.33 17.41
C GLY A 113 19.19 0.80 17.43
N ARG A 114 18.78 0.24 18.58
CA ARG A 114 18.50 -1.20 18.71
C ARG A 114 17.03 -1.44 18.33
N LYS A 115 16.75 -2.41 17.46
CA LYS A 115 15.41 -2.86 17.04
C LYS A 115 14.55 -1.82 16.27
N LEU A 116 15.11 -0.68 15.85
CA LEU A 116 14.38 0.26 15.00
C LEU A 116 14.30 -0.28 13.57
N CYS A 117 13.09 -0.28 12.99
CA CYS A 117 12.82 -0.78 11.65
C CYS A 117 12.41 0.37 10.71
N ALA A 118 12.83 0.30 9.45
CA ALA A 118 12.38 1.22 8.40
C ALA A 118 10.92 0.97 7.98
N ASN A 119 10.41 -0.23 8.22
CA ASN A 119 9.07 -0.70 7.84
C ASN A 119 8.36 -1.42 9.00
N PRO A 120 8.01 -0.71 10.09
CA PRO A 120 7.35 -1.31 11.24
C PRO A 120 5.99 -1.92 10.85
N ASN A 121 5.22 -1.24 10.01
CA ASN A 121 3.84 -1.58 9.67
C ASN A 121 3.70 -2.48 8.43
N LEU A 122 4.79 -3.11 7.97
CA LEU A 122 4.71 -4.01 6.81
C LEU A 122 3.83 -5.22 7.13
N THR A 123 2.71 -5.36 6.40
CA THR A 123 1.78 -6.49 6.53
C THR A 123 2.30 -7.76 5.83
N ALA A 124 1.70 -8.91 6.14
CA ALA A 124 2.04 -10.18 5.49
C ALA A 124 1.75 -10.14 3.99
N SER A 125 0.62 -9.54 3.57
CA SER A 125 0.29 -9.39 2.16
C SER A 125 1.26 -8.47 1.41
N ALA A 126 1.65 -7.35 2.04
CA ALA A 126 2.64 -6.44 1.48
C ALA A 126 4.02 -7.11 1.34
N ALA A 127 4.44 -7.92 2.32
CA ALA A 127 5.67 -8.71 2.25
C ALA A 127 5.63 -9.74 1.10
N LEU A 128 4.52 -10.47 0.94
CA LEU A 128 4.34 -11.39 -0.19
C LEU A 128 4.38 -10.66 -1.54
N GLN A 129 3.80 -9.47 -1.62
CA GLN A 129 3.82 -8.66 -2.82
C GLN A 129 5.24 -8.19 -3.16
N LEU A 130 6.00 -7.76 -2.15
CA LEU A 130 7.40 -7.37 -2.30
C LEU A 130 8.23 -8.54 -2.83
N GLN A 131 8.07 -9.74 -2.26
CA GLN A 131 8.77 -10.94 -2.72
C GLN A 131 8.41 -11.32 -4.16
N LYS A 132 7.14 -11.17 -4.54
CA LYS A 132 6.69 -11.40 -5.92
C LYS A 132 7.37 -10.43 -6.89
N GLU A 133 7.51 -9.16 -6.53
CA GLU A 133 8.18 -8.18 -7.39
C GLU A 133 9.70 -8.42 -7.46
N PHE A 134 10.37 -8.84 -6.38
CA PHE A 134 11.78 -9.24 -6.44
C PHE A 134 11.99 -10.44 -7.36
N ARG A 135 11.19 -11.50 -7.21
CA ARG A 135 11.25 -12.68 -8.10
C ARG A 135 10.90 -12.33 -9.54
N ARG A 136 10.06 -11.33 -9.78
CA ARG A 136 9.75 -10.83 -11.12
C ARG A 136 10.98 -10.12 -11.70
N GLY A 137 11.60 -9.23 -10.93
CA GLY A 137 12.83 -8.53 -11.32
C GLY A 137 13.94 -9.50 -11.70
N ASN A 138 14.20 -10.51 -10.85
CA ASN A 138 15.23 -11.52 -11.10
C ASN A 138 14.97 -12.31 -12.39
N ARG A 139 13.71 -12.75 -12.61
CA ARG A 139 13.32 -13.47 -13.84
C ARG A 139 13.47 -12.62 -15.11
N ILE A 140 13.16 -11.33 -15.06
CA ILE A 140 13.33 -10.43 -16.21
C ILE A 140 14.81 -10.16 -16.44
N PHE A 141 15.57 -9.91 -15.37
CA PHE A 141 17.00 -9.68 -15.45
C PHE A 141 17.74 -10.87 -16.07
N ALA A 142 17.44 -12.10 -15.66
CA ALA A 142 18.01 -13.31 -16.28
C ALA A 142 17.74 -13.37 -17.80
N LYS A 143 16.56 -12.92 -18.25
CA LYS A 143 16.25 -12.83 -19.69
C LYS A 143 17.03 -11.72 -20.39
N ILE A 144 17.27 -10.59 -19.72
CA ILE A 144 18.09 -9.48 -20.26
C ILE A 144 19.53 -9.96 -20.48
N GLN A 145 20.10 -10.73 -19.54
CA GLN A 145 21.44 -11.30 -19.70
C GLN A 145 21.56 -12.23 -20.93
N HIS A 146 20.49 -12.95 -21.25
CA HIS A 146 20.42 -13.78 -22.46
C HIS A 146 19.97 -13.00 -23.71
N SER A 147 19.90 -11.66 -23.66
CA SER A 147 19.42 -10.79 -24.74
C SER A 147 17.99 -11.09 -25.23
N GLN A 148 17.15 -11.65 -24.36
CA GLN A 148 15.75 -12.05 -24.65
C GLN A 148 14.71 -11.04 -24.13
N ALA A 149 15.13 -9.99 -23.43
CA ALA A 149 14.24 -8.98 -22.87
C ALA A 149 14.91 -7.61 -22.88
N ASP A 150 14.10 -6.55 -22.84
CA ASP A 150 14.54 -5.16 -22.75
C ASP A 150 14.45 -4.66 -21.29
N TRP A 151 15.36 -3.78 -20.90
CA TRP A 151 15.36 -3.06 -19.63
C TRP A 151 14.04 -2.35 -19.35
N LYS A 152 13.34 -1.88 -20.39
CA LYS A 152 12.00 -1.29 -20.24
C LYS A 152 11.02 -2.22 -19.52
N GLN A 153 11.18 -3.54 -19.65
CA GLN A 153 10.30 -4.51 -18.99
C GLN A 153 10.50 -4.52 -17.47
N ILE A 154 11.72 -4.34 -16.98
CA ILE A 154 11.99 -4.35 -15.53
C ILE A 154 11.32 -3.16 -14.86
N PHE A 155 11.40 -1.99 -15.50
CA PHE A 155 10.85 -0.70 -15.03
C PHE A 155 9.41 -0.42 -15.48
N SER A 156 8.75 -1.37 -16.14
CA SER A 156 7.35 -1.18 -16.53
C SER A 156 6.44 -0.90 -15.33
N VAL A 157 5.43 -0.05 -15.54
CA VAL A 157 4.45 0.32 -14.53
C VAL A 157 3.68 -0.92 -14.05
N SER A 158 3.38 -0.99 -12.76
CA SER A 158 2.50 -2.02 -12.22
C SER A 158 1.08 -1.85 -12.74
N LYS A 159 0.53 -2.89 -13.35
CA LYS A 159 -0.89 -3.03 -13.73
C LYS A 159 -1.80 -3.19 -12.50
N PHE A 160 -1.64 -2.33 -11.50
CA PHE A 160 -2.33 -2.43 -10.22
C PHE A 160 -3.85 -2.37 -10.39
N PHE A 161 -4.34 -1.41 -11.17
CA PHE A 161 -5.76 -1.19 -11.44
C PHE A 161 -6.40 -2.19 -12.42
N GLU A 162 -5.60 -3.06 -13.05
CA GLU A 162 -6.08 -4.13 -13.95
C GLU A 162 -5.98 -5.53 -13.34
N ARG A 163 -5.26 -5.68 -12.22
CA ARG A 163 -4.93 -6.99 -11.66
C ARG A 163 -5.93 -7.50 -10.63
N TYR A 164 -6.69 -6.60 -10.02
CA TYR A 164 -7.66 -6.93 -8.98
C TYR A 164 -9.06 -6.59 -9.46
N PHE A 165 -10.05 -7.33 -8.95
CA PHE A 165 -11.46 -7.10 -9.28
C PHE A 165 -12.14 -6.14 -8.31
N HIS A 166 -11.63 -6.04 -7.09
CA HIS A 166 -12.20 -5.25 -6.02
C HIS A 166 -11.19 -4.28 -5.44
N TYR A 167 -11.64 -3.05 -5.22
CA TYR A 167 -10.87 -1.97 -4.62
C TYR A 167 -11.70 -1.30 -3.53
N LEU A 168 -11.03 -0.83 -2.49
CA LEU A 168 -11.56 0.09 -1.51
C LEU A 168 -10.98 1.47 -1.82
N GLN A 169 -11.84 2.43 -2.11
CA GLN A 169 -11.48 3.80 -2.45
C GLN A 169 -11.82 4.72 -1.28
N PHE A 170 -10.85 5.55 -0.90
CA PHE A 170 -10.99 6.62 0.08
C PHE A 170 -10.83 7.94 -0.65
N ASP A 171 -11.91 8.72 -0.72
CA ASP A 171 -11.89 10.06 -1.28
C ASP A 171 -11.84 11.06 -0.13
N ILE A 172 -10.72 11.76 -0.03
CA ILE A 172 -10.42 12.76 0.98
C ILE A 172 -10.56 14.11 0.30
N THR A 173 -11.49 14.94 0.75
CA THR A 173 -11.76 16.24 0.12
C THR A 173 -11.70 17.37 1.15
N ALA A 174 -11.39 18.57 0.66
CA ALA A 174 -11.35 19.79 1.47
C ALA A 174 -11.61 21.04 0.62
N SER A 175 -12.10 22.09 1.28
CA SER A 175 -12.42 23.39 0.68
C SER A 175 -11.20 24.27 0.43
N SER A 176 -10.12 24.07 1.19
CA SER A 176 -8.87 24.84 1.10
C SER A 176 -7.65 23.92 1.10
N GLU A 177 -6.55 24.35 0.47
CA GLU A 177 -5.27 23.63 0.48
C GLU A 177 -4.69 23.53 1.90
N GLU A 178 -4.87 24.55 2.73
CA GLU A 178 -4.38 24.57 4.12
C GLU A 178 -5.06 23.50 4.97
N ILE A 179 -6.40 23.42 4.86
CA ILE A 179 -7.21 22.40 5.54
C ILE A 179 -6.88 21.02 4.99
N MET A 180 -6.74 20.89 3.67
CA MET A 180 -6.33 19.64 3.03
C MET A 180 -5.00 19.14 3.61
N PHE A 181 -4.01 20.00 3.79
CA PHE A 181 -2.71 19.60 4.34
C PHE A 181 -2.83 19.02 5.76
N GLN A 182 -3.60 19.68 6.63
CA GLN A 182 -3.82 19.22 8.00
C GLN A 182 -4.66 17.93 8.04
N TRP A 183 -5.74 17.89 7.25
CA TRP A 183 -6.63 16.74 7.14
C TRP A 183 -5.92 15.51 6.61
N LEU A 184 -5.17 15.66 5.53
CA LEU A 184 -4.35 14.61 4.92
C LEU A 184 -3.30 14.08 5.91
N SER A 185 -2.70 14.94 6.72
CA SER A 185 -1.73 14.52 7.75
C SER A 185 -2.38 13.60 8.79
N TRP A 186 -3.59 13.94 9.23
CA TRP A 186 -4.40 13.10 10.13
C TRP A 186 -4.79 11.77 9.46
N CYS A 187 -5.34 11.82 8.24
CA CYS A 187 -5.71 10.61 7.49
C CYS A 187 -4.50 9.68 7.29
N ARG A 188 -3.32 10.21 6.95
CA ARG A 188 -2.10 9.40 6.78
C ARG A 188 -1.76 8.60 8.04
N GLN A 189 -1.81 9.24 9.21
CA GLN A 189 -1.51 8.57 10.48
C GLN A 189 -2.51 7.46 10.79
N HIS A 190 -3.80 7.68 10.51
CA HIS A 190 -4.86 6.73 10.85
C HIS A 190 -5.04 5.62 9.81
N LEU A 191 -4.66 5.85 8.54
CA LEU A 191 -4.71 4.85 7.47
C LEU A 191 -3.51 3.89 7.44
N GLN A 192 -2.41 4.20 8.15
CA GLN A 192 -1.20 3.37 8.16
C GLN A 192 -1.45 1.92 8.59
N GLY A 193 -2.37 1.69 9.54
CA GLY A 193 -2.70 0.35 10.08
C GLY A 193 -3.90 -0.31 9.41
N THR A 194 -4.59 0.36 8.49
CA THR A 194 -5.84 -0.15 7.89
C THR A 194 -5.63 -1.45 7.14
N ALA A 195 -4.52 -1.59 6.40
CA ALA A 195 -4.21 -2.83 5.69
C ALA A 195 -4.06 -4.03 6.64
N GLU A 196 -3.44 -3.82 7.81
CA GLU A 196 -3.26 -4.86 8.83
C GLU A 196 -4.59 -5.24 9.50
N MET A 197 -5.42 -4.25 9.81
CA MET A 197 -6.76 -4.49 10.36
C MET A 197 -7.63 -5.30 9.38
N LEU A 198 -7.60 -4.95 8.09
CA LEU A 198 -8.33 -5.67 7.05
C LEU A 198 -7.84 -7.11 6.91
N GLU A 199 -6.52 -7.35 6.94
CA GLU A 199 -5.95 -8.72 6.88
C GLU A 199 -6.32 -9.56 8.10
N THR A 200 -6.41 -8.93 9.28
CA THR A 200 -6.76 -9.60 10.54
C THR A 200 -8.22 -10.09 10.52
N VAL A 201 -9.16 -9.22 10.15
CA VAL A 201 -10.59 -9.59 10.09
C VAL A 201 -10.89 -10.53 8.91
N GLY A 202 -10.12 -10.41 7.83
CA GLY A 202 -10.18 -11.36 6.73
C GLY A 202 -9.77 -12.79 7.10
N ASN A 203 -9.34 -13.07 8.35
CA ASN A 203 -8.97 -14.39 8.87
C ASN A 203 -8.06 -15.17 7.91
N CYS A 204 -7.02 -14.53 7.37
CA CYS A 204 -6.08 -15.08 6.37
C CYS A 204 -6.67 -15.32 4.95
N HIS A 205 -7.95 -15.02 4.71
CA HIS A 205 -8.58 -15.11 3.39
C HIS A 205 -8.54 -13.81 2.62
N LEU A 206 -8.16 -12.68 3.23
CA LEU A 206 -8.08 -11.40 2.54
C LEU A 206 -6.62 -11.00 2.35
N ILE A 207 -6.20 -10.89 1.08
CA ILE A 207 -4.95 -10.24 0.71
C ILE A 207 -5.27 -8.78 0.37
N THR A 208 -4.64 -7.86 1.09
CA THR A 208 -4.73 -6.44 0.78
C THR A 208 -3.50 -5.96 0.02
N ARG A 209 -3.70 -5.04 -0.91
CA ARG A 209 -2.61 -4.32 -1.58
C ARG A 209 -2.95 -2.83 -1.65
N PRO A 210 -2.47 -2.03 -0.70
CA PRO A 210 -2.59 -0.59 -0.77
C PRO A 210 -1.76 -0.02 -1.93
N TRP A 211 -2.29 1.00 -2.60
CA TRP A 211 -1.55 1.77 -3.59
C TRP A 211 -0.74 2.86 -2.86
N PRO A 212 0.59 2.94 -3.05
CA PRO A 212 1.42 3.83 -2.25
C PRO A 212 1.31 5.32 -2.64
N VAL A 213 0.61 5.63 -3.73
CA VAL A 213 0.46 6.99 -4.24
C VAL A 213 -0.95 7.49 -3.97
N TRP A 214 -1.04 8.67 -3.39
CA TRP A 214 -2.27 9.40 -3.17
C TRP A 214 -2.57 10.21 -4.42
N LEU A 215 -3.71 9.96 -5.06
CA LEU A 215 -4.01 10.48 -6.39
C LEU A 215 -4.89 11.73 -6.28
N PRO A 216 -4.37 12.94 -6.57
CA PRO A 216 -5.20 14.13 -6.62
C PRO A 216 -6.17 14.02 -7.79
N PHE A 217 -7.41 14.44 -7.60
CA PHE A 217 -8.42 14.50 -8.66
C PHE A 217 -9.21 15.81 -8.55
N LYS A 218 -9.91 16.17 -9.63
CA LYS A 218 -10.80 17.34 -9.65
C LYS A 218 -12.20 16.90 -9.26
N ASP A 219 -12.74 17.51 -8.22
CA ASP A 219 -14.14 17.37 -7.84
C ASP A 219 -14.94 18.57 -8.37
N CYS A 220 -16.24 18.40 -8.57
CA CYS A 220 -17.14 19.50 -8.88
C CYS A 220 -17.50 20.33 -7.63
N GLU A 221 -17.44 19.74 -6.44
CA GLU A 221 -17.88 20.38 -5.19
C GLU A 221 -16.73 20.92 -4.33
N TRP A 222 -15.53 20.33 -4.43
CA TRP A 222 -14.41 20.64 -3.54
C TRP A 222 -13.19 21.17 -4.29
N HIS A 223 -12.47 22.10 -3.66
CA HIS A 223 -11.27 22.71 -4.24
C HIS A 223 -10.09 21.73 -4.31
N SER A 224 -9.93 20.91 -3.28
CA SER A 224 -8.88 19.89 -3.20
C SER A 224 -9.49 18.52 -2.94
N ALA A 225 -9.14 17.53 -3.77
CA ALA A 225 -9.61 16.16 -3.60
C ALA A 225 -8.49 15.15 -3.90
N ILE A 226 -8.36 14.14 -3.06
CA ILE A 226 -7.33 13.11 -3.14
C ILE A 226 -7.95 11.74 -2.90
N ALA A 227 -7.71 10.81 -3.83
CA ALA A 227 -8.16 9.44 -3.74
C ALA A 227 -7.02 8.50 -3.32
N VAL A 228 -7.34 7.54 -2.45
CA VAL A 228 -6.45 6.46 -2.05
C VAL A 228 -7.12 5.12 -2.31
N PHE A 229 -6.38 4.17 -2.87
CA PHE A 229 -6.91 2.86 -3.27
C PHE A 229 -6.23 1.73 -2.51
N ILE A 230 -7.03 0.80 -2.00
CA ILE A 230 -6.57 -0.49 -1.46
C ILE A 230 -7.22 -1.60 -2.28
N ALA A 231 -6.41 -2.36 -3.02
CA ALA A 231 -6.93 -3.51 -3.74
C ALA A 231 -7.17 -4.68 -2.79
N LEU A 232 -8.27 -5.39 -3.01
CA LEU A 232 -8.72 -6.51 -2.20
C LEU A 232 -8.72 -7.77 -3.06
N ARG A 233 -8.18 -8.87 -2.49
CA ARG A 233 -8.27 -10.19 -3.09
C ARG A 233 -8.68 -11.21 -2.03
N VAL A 234 -9.86 -11.76 -2.21
CA VAL A 234 -10.36 -12.87 -1.39
C VAL A 234 -9.74 -14.17 -1.91
N LEU A 235 -9.19 -14.97 -1.00
CA LEU A 235 -8.69 -16.31 -1.25
C LEU A 235 -9.81 -17.33 -1.03
N PRO A 236 -9.90 -18.38 -1.85
CA PRO A 236 -10.84 -19.46 -1.63
C PRO A 236 -10.53 -20.17 -0.30
N HIS A 237 -11.57 -20.65 0.39
CA HIS A 237 -11.43 -21.37 1.65
C HIS A 237 -10.75 -22.72 1.40
N THR A 238 -9.53 -22.92 1.88
CA THR A 238 -8.81 -24.20 1.77
C THR A 238 -9.21 -25.11 2.93
N ARG A 239 -10.44 -25.61 2.95
CA ARG A 239 -10.86 -26.76 3.76
C ARG A 239 -12.17 -27.34 3.22
N ASN A 240 -12.07 -28.49 2.54
CA ASN A 240 -13.13 -29.47 2.28
C ASN A 240 -14.59 -28.94 2.17
N GLU A 241 -14.85 -27.97 1.28
CA GLU A 241 -16.21 -27.62 0.90
C GLU A 241 -16.39 -27.72 -0.61
N PRO A 242 -17.61 -28.06 -1.07
CA PRO A 242 -17.89 -28.26 -2.49
C PRO A 242 -17.57 -26.99 -3.28
N ALA A 243 -17.02 -27.17 -4.49
CA ALA A 243 -16.70 -26.10 -5.41
C ALA A 243 -17.95 -25.25 -5.70
N GLY A 244 -18.09 -24.11 -5.01
CA GLY A 244 -19.24 -23.22 -5.18
C GLY A 244 -19.53 -22.25 -4.02
N THR A 245 -19.01 -22.47 -2.80
CA THR A 245 -19.29 -21.56 -1.68
C THR A 245 -18.59 -20.21 -1.89
N ARG A 246 -19.38 -19.17 -2.19
CA ARG A 246 -18.89 -17.80 -2.37
C ARG A 246 -18.42 -17.26 -1.02
N THR A 247 -17.11 -17.03 -0.88
CA THR A 247 -16.55 -16.40 0.31
C THR A 247 -16.91 -14.92 0.34
N VAL A 248 -17.86 -14.57 1.19
CA VAL A 248 -18.22 -13.17 1.48
C VAL A 248 -17.44 -12.74 2.71
N VAL A 249 -16.65 -11.68 2.57
CA VAL A 249 -15.96 -11.04 3.69
C VAL A 249 -16.69 -9.74 3.98
N ASP A 250 -17.34 -9.66 5.14
CA ASP A 250 -17.98 -8.43 5.58
C ASP A 250 -16.92 -7.48 6.15
N LEU A 251 -16.81 -6.29 5.54
CA LEU A 251 -15.87 -5.24 5.97
C LEU A 251 -16.57 -4.09 6.69
N ARG A 252 -17.91 -4.10 6.81
CA ARG A 252 -18.69 -2.95 7.28
C ARG A 252 -18.25 -2.49 8.66
N GLU A 253 -18.14 -3.40 9.62
CA GLU A 253 -17.75 -3.08 10.99
C GLU A 253 -16.39 -2.36 11.05
N ILE A 254 -15.39 -2.87 10.33
CA ILE A 254 -14.05 -2.27 10.28
C ILE A 254 -14.10 -0.88 9.65
N LEU A 255 -14.88 -0.73 8.57
CA LEU A 255 -15.01 0.55 7.89
C LEU A 255 -15.69 1.58 8.80
N VAL A 256 -16.69 1.18 9.58
CA VAL A 256 -17.34 2.04 10.60
C VAL A 256 -16.32 2.43 11.67
N THR A 257 -15.60 1.48 12.26
CA THR A 257 -14.56 1.80 13.26
C THR A 257 -13.47 2.70 12.69
N LEU A 258 -13.10 2.50 11.43
CA LEU A 258 -12.12 3.34 10.75
C LEU A 258 -12.65 4.76 10.50
N LEU A 259 -13.92 4.88 10.08
CA LEU A 259 -14.60 6.16 9.91
C LEU A 259 -14.68 6.91 11.24
N GLU A 260 -15.11 6.27 12.32
CA GLU A 260 -15.14 6.87 13.66
C GLU A 260 -13.76 7.41 14.08
N ARG A 261 -12.71 6.62 13.84
CA ARG A 261 -11.32 7.03 14.13
C ARG A 261 -10.84 8.19 13.26
N LEU A 262 -11.32 8.30 12.03
CA LEU A 262 -10.95 9.39 11.12
C LEU A 262 -11.75 10.66 11.45
N CYS A 263 -13.04 10.52 11.75
CA CYS A 263 -13.93 11.61 12.16
C CYS A 263 -13.57 12.19 13.55
N ALA A 264 -12.85 11.46 14.38
CA ALA A 264 -12.30 11.95 15.66
C ALA A 264 -11.16 12.97 15.50
N TRP A 265 -11.11 13.70 14.39
CA TRP A 265 -10.11 14.72 14.12
C TRP A 265 -10.28 15.91 15.06
N PRO A 266 -9.25 16.33 15.81
CA PRO A 266 -9.39 17.38 16.82
C PRO A 266 -9.85 18.73 16.26
N LEU A 267 -9.56 19.02 15.00
CA LEU A 267 -9.92 20.27 14.33
C LEU A 267 -11.26 20.17 13.57
N ALA A 268 -11.94 19.02 13.64
CA ALA A 268 -13.20 18.81 12.95
C ALA A 268 -14.29 19.82 13.35
N THR A 269 -14.28 20.25 14.62
CA THR A 269 -15.23 21.24 15.15
C THR A 269 -14.96 22.66 14.65
N GLU A 270 -13.70 22.96 14.32
CA GLU A 270 -13.29 24.29 13.82
C GLU A 270 -13.57 24.42 12.32
N HIS A 271 -13.55 23.31 11.59
CA HIS A 271 -13.69 23.24 10.12
C HIS A 271 -14.95 22.47 9.68
N LEU A 272 -16.08 22.68 10.37
CA LEU A 272 -17.35 22.01 10.06
C LEU A 272 -17.81 22.31 8.63
N GLY A 273 -17.94 21.26 7.81
CA GLY A 273 -18.37 21.37 6.41
C GLY A 273 -17.27 21.80 5.43
N GLU A 274 -16.03 22.00 5.90
CA GLU A 274 -14.90 22.38 5.05
C GLU A 274 -14.04 21.19 4.61
N PHE A 275 -14.33 19.98 5.10
CA PHE A 275 -13.70 18.72 4.71
C PHE A 275 -14.75 17.61 4.66
N ASP A 276 -14.46 16.57 3.87
CA ASP A 276 -15.30 15.38 3.77
C ASP A 276 -14.42 14.14 3.50
N LEU A 277 -14.95 12.96 3.84
CA LEU A 277 -14.31 11.67 3.60
C LEU A 277 -15.37 10.67 3.14
N TYR A 278 -15.14 10.14 1.94
CA TYR A 278 -15.99 9.11 1.38
C TYR A 278 -15.22 7.79 1.24
N ILE A 279 -15.77 6.72 1.80
CA ILE A 279 -15.22 5.37 1.64
C ILE A 279 -16.21 4.55 0.82
N ARG A 280 -15.73 3.95 -0.27
CA ARG A 280 -16.54 3.10 -1.12
C ARG A 280 -15.81 1.86 -1.58
N HIS A 281 -16.55 0.78 -1.74
CA HIS A 281 -16.12 -0.35 -2.55
C HIS A 281 -16.30 0.01 -4.02
N THR A 282 -15.32 -0.36 -4.85
CA THR A 282 -15.32 -0.06 -6.28
C THR A 282 -14.84 -1.28 -7.05
N SER A 283 -15.56 -1.62 -8.11
CA SER A 283 -15.19 -2.68 -9.04
C SER A 283 -14.04 -2.24 -9.96
N GLN A 284 -13.38 -3.20 -10.60
CA GLN A 284 -12.34 -2.90 -11.57
C GLN A 284 -12.82 -1.99 -12.72
N ALA A 285 -14.05 -2.19 -13.21
CA ALA A 285 -14.59 -1.41 -14.33
C ALA A 285 -14.77 0.06 -13.95
N GLU A 286 -15.30 0.32 -12.75
CA GLU A 286 -15.49 1.67 -12.21
C GLU A 286 -14.15 2.37 -11.97
N VAL A 287 -13.14 1.68 -11.44
CA VAL A 287 -11.80 2.27 -11.26
C VAL A 287 -11.17 2.63 -12.62
N LYS A 288 -11.35 1.81 -13.64
CA LYS A 288 -10.87 2.13 -15.00
C LYS A 288 -11.57 3.37 -15.56
N SER A 289 -12.88 3.48 -15.37
CA SER A 289 -13.63 4.68 -15.75
C SER A 289 -13.14 5.92 -14.99
N TRP A 290 -12.87 5.77 -13.69
CA TRP A 290 -12.35 6.84 -12.84
C TRP A 290 -10.96 7.31 -13.31
N LEU A 291 -10.06 6.40 -13.65
CA LEU A 291 -8.73 6.72 -14.19
C LEU A 291 -8.81 7.41 -15.55
N THR A 292 -9.72 6.96 -16.42
CA THR A 292 -9.93 7.58 -17.74
C THR A 292 -10.47 9.01 -17.58
N ALA A 293 -11.36 9.25 -16.62
CA ALA A 293 -11.85 10.59 -16.30
C ALA A 293 -10.72 11.49 -15.75
N LEU A 294 -9.84 10.93 -14.92
CA LEU A 294 -8.66 11.62 -14.40
C LEU A 294 -7.70 12.04 -15.52
N GLU A 295 -7.37 11.13 -16.44
CA GLU A 295 -6.51 11.41 -17.60
C GLU A 295 -7.13 12.42 -18.57
N GLY A 296 -8.46 12.37 -18.74
CA GLY A 296 -9.22 13.33 -19.54
C GLY A 296 -9.40 14.70 -18.86
N GLY A 297 -8.98 14.85 -17.60
CA GLY A 297 -9.12 16.10 -16.84
C GLY A 297 -10.56 16.45 -16.46
N PHE A 298 -11.48 15.49 -16.57
CA PHE A 298 -12.90 15.67 -16.24
C PHE A 298 -13.11 15.61 -14.72
N PRO A 299 -14.03 16.42 -14.17
CA PRO A 299 -14.41 16.28 -12.78
C PRO A 299 -15.02 14.91 -12.54
N VAL A 300 -14.51 14.21 -11.53
CA VAL A 300 -15.05 12.90 -11.16
C VAL A 300 -16.37 13.15 -10.44
N LYS A 301 -17.49 12.77 -11.06
CA LYS A 301 -18.79 12.76 -10.38
C LYS A 301 -18.77 11.69 -9.29
N ARG A 302 -18.74 12.12 -8.02
CA ARG A 302 -19.10 11.24 -6.90
C ARG A 302 -20.56 10.83 -7.09
N ALA A 303 -20.88 9.55 -6.89
CA ALA A 303 -22.27 9.11 -6.90
C ALA A 303 -22.99 9.83 -5.76
N HIS A 304 -23.85 10.80 -6.09
CA HIS A 304 -24.61 11.56 -5.11
C HIS A 304 -25.46 10.61 -4.26
N ARG A 305 -25.28 10.66 -2.95
CA ARG A 305 -26.40 10.54 -2.00
C ARG A 305 -26.67 11.98 -1.53
N PRO A 306 -27.91 12.48 -1.57
CA PRO A 306 -28.18 13.88 -1.26
C PRO A 306 -27.74 14.20 0.16
N THR A 307 -26.96 15.27 0.27
CA THR A 307 -26.58 15.94 1.50
C THR A 307 -27.82 16.17 2.35
N THR A 308 -27.98 15.40 3.41
CA THR A 308 -28.83 15.80 4.52
C THR A 308 -28.03 15.61 5.79
N GLN A 309 -27.62 16.76 6.33
CA GLN A 309 -27.36 17.03 7.73
C GLN A 309 -26.15 16.35 8.37
N THR A 310 -25.21 17.20 8.73
CA THR A 310 -24.49 17.18 10.01
C THR A 310 -25.46 16.85 11.16
N GLN A 311 -25.72 15.58 11.41
CA GLN A 311 -26.15 15.08 12.71
C GLN A 311 -25.50 13.72 12.93
N ALA A 312 -24.88 13.59 14.10
CA ALA A 312 -24.52 12.31 14.67
C ALA A 312 -25.76 11.40 14.69
N ALA A 313 -25.84 10.46 13.75
CA ALA A 313 -26.81 9.37 13.79
C ALA A 313 -26.29 8.22 12.94
N ILE A 314 -25.86 7.18 13.66
CA ILE A 314 -25.76 5.81 13.19
C ILE A 314 -27.13 5.41 12.61
N SER A 315 -27.15 4.83 11.41
CA SER A 315 -28.32 4.10 10.91
C SER A 315 -27.84 2.82 10.22
N LEU A 316 -27.83 1.74 10.99
CA LEU A 316 -27.96 0.38 10.47
C LEU A 316 -29.39 0.19 9.93
N PRO A 317 -29.61 -0.69 8.94
CA PRO A 317 -30.96 -0.98 8.46
C PRO A 317 -31.77 -1.63 9.58
N GLU A 318 -32.94 -1.04 9.88
CA GLU A 318 -33.90 -1.59 10.83
C GLU A 318 -34.42 -2.95 10.33
N ALA A 319 -34.58 -3.87 11.27
CA ALA A 319 -35.25 -5.14 11.05
C ALA A 319 -36.76 -4.87 10.98
N ASP A 320 -37.33 -4.98 9.80
CA ASP A 320 -38.78 -4.99 9.64
C ASP A 320 -39.34 -6.28 10.27
N SER A 321 -40.18 -6.07 11.28
CA SER A 321 -41.07 -7.05 11.88
C SER A 321 -42.01 -7.66 10.86
N GLU A 322 -42.33 -8.92 11.10
CA GLU A 322 -43.20 -9.82 10.35
C GLU A 322 -44.60 -9.25 10.03
N ASP A 323 -45.20 -9.85 9.00
CA ASP A 323 -46.60 -9.78 8.55
C ASP A 323 -46.97 -8.67 7.54
N ASP A 324 -46.77 -8.93 6.24
CA ASP A 324 -47.90 -9.36 5.41
C ASP A 324 -47.42 -10.07 4.12
N MET A 325 -48.05 -11.20 3.83
CA MET A 325 -47.76 -12.05 2.69
C MET A 325 -48.34 -11.47 1.39
N SER A 326 -47.52 -11.34 0.35
CA SER A 326 -47.64 -12.16 -0.88
C SER A 326 -46.82 -11.63 -2.06
N ARG A 327 -45.92 -12.49 -2.54
CA ARG A 327 -45.44 -12.64 -3.92
C ARG A 327 -44.73 -11.43 -4.56
N GLN A 328 -43.39 -11.49 -4.61
CA GLN A 328 -42.65 -11.86 -5.82
C GLN A 328 -41.17 -12.02 -5.51
N SER A 329 -40.60 -13.10 -6.02
CA SER A 329 -39.21 -13.51 -5.91
C SER A 329 -38.27 -12.51 -6.60
N SER A 330 -37.22 -12.06 -5.93
CA SER A 330 -36.02 -11.54 -6.61
C SER A 330 -34.77 -11.78 -5.78
N SER A 331 -34.06 -12.84 -6.17
CA SER A 331 -32.68 -13.15 -5.84
C SER A 331 -31.75 -12.01 -6.27
N PHE A 332 -30.79 -11.62 -5.43
CA PHE A 332 -29.70 -10.72 -5.82
C PHE A 332 -28.47 -11.54 -6.21
N GLU A 333 -28.39 -11.85 -7.51
CA GLU A 333 -27.23 -12.45 -8.17
C GLU A 333 -26.20 -11.36 -8.51
N PHE A 334 -24.91 -11.68 -8.33
CA PHE A 334 -23.84 -10.90 -8.96
C PHE A 334 -23.35 -11.71 -10.16
N GLN A 335 -23.39 -11.12 -11.35
CA GLN A 335 -22.72 -11.63 -12.54
C GLN A 335 -21.26 -11.16 -12.60
#